data_AF-K2D2S9-F1
#
_entry.id   AF-K2D2S9-F1
#
_cell.length_a   1.000
_cell.length_b   1.000
_cell.length_c   1.000
_cell.angle_alpha   90.00
_cell.angle_beta   90.00
_cell.angle_gamma   90.00
#
_symmetry.space_group_name_H-M   'P 1'
#
loop_
_entity.id
_entity.type
_entity.pdbx_description
1 polymer ?
#
loop_
_entity_poly.entity_id
_entity_poly.type
_entity_poly.pdbx_seq_one_letter_code
_entity_poly.pdbx_strand_id
1 'polypeptide(L)' 'TGGVMHCATDWQDYAKHMMRILSQHVGFKNQIALNQFADNAANQLRPVTKFEQRGIRLKHDVWDLLFEKLPTS' A
#
# COMPACT_ATOMS: atom_id res chain seq x y z
N THR A 1 -1.58 -15.29 13.67
CA THR A 1 -0.82 -14.17 13.07
C THR A 1 -0.79 -14.36 11.55
N GLY A 2 -0.38 -13.37 10.76
CA GLY A 2 -0.48 -13.41 9.29
C GLY A 2 -1.61 -12.59 8.67
N GLY A 3 -2.21 -11.66 9.42
CA GLY A 3 -3.15 -10.69 8.84
C GLY A 3 -2.41 -9.66 7.98
N VAL A 4 -3.02 -9.23 6.87
CA VAL A 4 -2.47 -8.21 5.99
C VAL A 4 -3.15 -6.88 6.26
N MET A 5 -2.36 -5.86 6.59
CA MET A 5 -2.77 -4.47 6.63
C MET A 5 -2.64 -3.90 5.23
N HIS A 6 -3.77 -3.54 4.63
CA HIS A 6 -3.84 -2.85 3.33
C HIS A 6 -4.20 -1.39 3.56
N CYS A 7 -3.30 -0.48 3.18
CA CYS A 7 -3.53 0.96 3.22
C CYS A 7 -3.46 1.53 1.80
N ALA A 8 -4.25 2.55 1.51
CA ALA A 8 -4.21 3.28 0.25
C ALA A 8 -4.28 4.78 0.51
N THR A 9 -3.49 5.57 -0.20
CA THR A 9 -3.53 7.05 -0.13
C THR A 9 -3.25 7.66 -1.50
N ASP A 10 -3.84 8.82 -1.77
CA ASP A 10 -3.61 9.65 -2.95
C ASP A 10 -2.58 10.78 -2.69
N TRP A 11 -1.87 10.75 -1.56
CA TRP A 11 -0.83 11.73 -1.20
C TRP A 11 0.55 11.07 -1.06
N GLN A 12 1.45 11.37 -2.00
CA GLN A 12 2.77 10.76 -2.10
C GLN A 12 3.62 10.90 -0.83
N ASP A 13 3.67 12.08 -0.20
CA ASP A 13 4.51 12.29 0.98
C ASP A 13 3.97 11.49 2.18
N TYR A 14 2.65 11.37 2.26
CA TYR A 14 2.04 10.54 3.29
C TYR A 14 2.29 9.05 3.03
N ALA A 15 2.25 8.61 1.76
CA ALA A 15 2.63 7.27 1.36
C ALA A 15 4.08 6.92 1.77
N LYS A 16 5.03 7.82 1.50
CA LYS A 16 6.43 7.67 1.91
C LYS A 16 6.58 7.64 3.43
N HIS A 17 5.82 8.46 4.15
CA HIS A 17 5.82 8.45 5.61
C HIS A 17 5.32 7.11 6.16
N MET A 18 4.19 6.60 5.65
CA MET A 18 3.66 5.29 6.03
C MET A 18 4.66 4.17 5.75
N MET A 19 5.28 4.16 4.57
CA MET A 19 6.32 3.20 4.22
C MET A 19 7.46 3.20 5.25
N ARG A 20 7.98 4.39 5.59
CA ARG A 20 9.08 4.52 6.57
C ARG A 20 8.72 3.94 7.93
N ILE A 21 7.54 4.28 8.44
CA ILE A 21 7.10 3.83 9.78
C ILE A 21 6.89 2.32 9.79
N LEU A 22 6.18 1.77 8.80
CA LEU A 22 5.86 0.34 8.76
C LEU A 22 7.08 -0.53 8.48
N SER A 23 8.02 -0.08 7.63
CA SER A 23 9.26 -0.82 7.38
C SER A 23 10.24 -0.85 8.57
N GLN A 24 10.12 0.09 9.51
CA GLN A 24 10.92 0.10 10.74
C GLN A 24 10.34 -0.80 11.85
N HIS A 25 9.07 -1.23 11.71
CA HIS A 25 8.39 -1.97 12.75
C HIS A 25 8.67 -3.48 12.63
N VAL A 26 9.30 -4.07 13.64
CA VAL A 26 9.73 -5.49 13.64
C VAL A 26 8.59 -6.51 13.45
N GLY A 27 7.36 -6.13 13.81
CA GLY A 27 6.17 -6.97 13.64
C GLY A 27 5.52 -6.91 12.27
N PHE A 28 6.07 -6.13 11.33
CA PHE A 28 5.49 -5.96 9.99
C PHE A 28 6.50 -6.24 8.89
N LYS A 29 6.02 -6.85 7.81
CA LYS A 29 6.81 -7.10 6.60
C LYS A 29 6.04 -6.61 5.37
N ASN A 30 6.69 -5.80 4.53
CA ASN A 30 6.12 -5.41 3.24
C ASN A 30 6.03 -6.65 2.33
N GLN A 31 4.85 -6.89 1.75
CA GLN A 31 4.60 -8.04 0.88
C GLN A 31 5.12 -7.86 -0.55
N ILE A 32 5.35 -6.63 -0.99
CA ILE A 32 5.81 -6.34 -2.35
C ILE A 32 7.33 -6.46 -2.42
N ALA A 33 8.03 -5.48 -1.84
CA ALA A 33 9.49 -5.49 -1.67
C ALA A 33 9.88 -4.35 -0.73
N LEU A 34 11.17 -4.26 -0.39
CA LEU A 34 11.70 -3.17 0.44
C LEU A 34 11.41 -1.81 -0.21
N ASN A 35 10.70 -0.93 0.50
CA ASN A 35 10.32 0.42 0.07
C ASN A 35 9.51 0.48 -1.25
N GLN A 36 8.80 -0.59 -1.62
CA GLN A 36 7.94 -0.61 -2.81
C GLN A 36 6.45 -0.57 -2.45
N PHE A 37 5.69 0.14 -3.28
CA PHE A 37 4.24 0.22 -3.21
C PHE A 37 3.60 -0.87 -4.08
N ALA A 38 2.42 -1.31 -3.69
CA ALA A 38 1.66 -2.25 -4.48
C ALA A 38 0.97 -1.51 -5.65
N ASP A 39 1.01 -2.11 -6.83
CA ASP A 39 0.21 -1.66 -7.96
C ASP A 39 -1.18 -2.27 -7.85
N ASN A 40 -2.21 -1.45 -7.61
CA ASN A 40 -3.59 -1.93 -7.51
C ASN A 40 -4.09 -2.58 -8.81
N ALA A 41 -3.68 -2.07 -9.97
CA ALA A 41 -4.11 -2.62 -11.27
C ALA A 41 -3.46 -3.98 -11.55
N ALA A 42 -2.17 -4.12 -11.23
CA ALA A 42 -1.46 -5.40 -11.42
C ALA A 42 -1.90 -6.47 -10.39
N ASN A 43 -2.22 -6.05 -9.16
CA ASN A 43 -2.47 -6.99 -8.06
C ASN A 43 -3.97 -7.19 -7.74
N GLN A 44 -4.88 -6.49 -8.43
CA GLN A 44 -6.35 -6.58 -8.23
C GLN A 44 -6.77 -6.48 -6.75
N LEU A 45 -6.08 -5.62 -5.99
CA LEU A 45 -6.21 -5.56 -4.53
C LEU A 45 -7.56 -5.05 -4.08
N ARG A 46 -8.13 -4.12 -4.85
CA ARG A 46 -9.43 -3.52 -4.58
C ARG A 46 -10.15 -3.16 -5.89
N PRO A 47 -11.49 -3.17 -5.89
CA PRO A 47 -12.26 -2.71 -7.02
C PRO A 47 -11.89 -1.27 -7.37
N VAL A 48 -11.65 -1.02 -8.65
CA VAL A 48 -11.42 0.33 -9.16
C VAL A 48 -12.71 1.13 -8.99
N THR A 49 -12.63 2.26 -8.31
CA THR A 49 -13.81 3.12 -8.10
C THR A 49 -14.10 3.97 -9.34
N LYS A 50 -15.33 4.48 -9.45
CA LYS A 50 -15.72 5.42 -10.52
C LYS A 50 -14.88 6.72 -10.51
N PHE A 51 -14.33 7.09 -9.34
CA PHE A 51 -13.45 8.24 -9.18
C PHE A 51 -12.05 7.97 -9.75
N GLU A 52 -11.52 6.76 -9.59
CA GLU A 52 -10.23 6.35 -10.15
C GLU A 52 -10.28 6.21 -11.66
N GLN A 53 -11.40 5.72 -12.24
CA GLN A 53 -11.56 5.73 -13.70
C GLN A 53 -11.49 7.15 -14.28
N ARG A 54 -11.96 8.15 -13.53
CA ARG A 54 -11.84 9.57 -13.90
C ARG A 54 -10.46 10.15 -13.55
N GLY A 55 -9.83 9.67 -12.48
CA GLY A 55 -8.49 10.06 -12.00
C GLY A 55 -7.34 9.51 -12.85
N ILE A 56 -7.48 8.33 -13.47
CA ILE A 56 -6.55 7.79 -14.48
C ILE A 56 -6.40 8.77 -15.65
N ARG A 57 -7.49 9.46 -16.00
CA ARG A 57 -7.50 10.51 -17.03
C ARG A 57 -6.82 11.81 -16.57
N LEU A 58 -6.55 11.96 -15.28
CA LEU A 58 -5.94 13.12 -14.63
C LEU A 58 -4.57 12.82 -13.99
N LYS A 59 -4.04 11.59 -14.11
CA LYS A 59 -2.79 11.13 -13.47
C LYS A 59 -2.74 11.27 -11.94
N HIS A 60 -3.86 10.99 -11.26
CA HIS A 60 -3.81 10.84 -9.80
C HIS A 60 -3.28 9.45 -9.45
N ASP A 61 -2.02 9.39 -9.02
CA ASP A 61 -1.42 8.17 -8.49
C ASP A 61 -2.04 7.88 -7.11
N VAL A 62 -2.46 6.63 -6.90
CA VAL A 62 -2.82 6.11 -5.58
C VAL A 62 -1.73 5.13 -5.18
N TRP A 63 -1.23 5.27 -3.96
CA TRP A 63 -0.22 4.41 -3.39
C TRP A 63 -0.88 3.40 -2.45
N ASP A 64 -0.86 2.14 -2.86
CA ASP A 64 -1.30 1.02 -2.05
C ASP A 64 -0.10 0.41 -1.29
N LEU A 65 -0.26 0.10 0.00
CA LEU A 65 0.73 -0.53 0.86
C LEU A 65 0.14 -1.82 1.44
N LEU A 66 0.89 -2.92 1.35
CA LEU A 66 0.51 -4.22 1.90
C LEU A 66 1.57 -4.69 2.90
N PHE A 67 1.18 -4.76 4.18
CA PHE A 67 2.07 -5.22 5.25
C PHE A 67 1.47 -6.42 5.97
N GLU A 68 2.21 -7.51 5.99
CA GLU A 68 1.84 -8.71 6.75
C GLU A 68 2.29 -8.57 8.21
N LYS A 69 1.39 -8.87 9.13
CA LYS A 69 1.70 -8.96 10.56
C LYS A 69 2.45 -10.26 10.85
N LEU A 70 3.73 -10.12 11.19
CA LEU A 70 4.57 -11.24 11.59
C LEU A 70 4.14 -11.80 12.96
N PRO A 71 4.40 -13.09 13.23
CA PRO A 71 4.28 -13.64 14.57
C PRO A 71 5.19 -12.87 15.54
N THR A 72 4.63 -12.39 16.64
CA THR A 72 5.45 -11.96 17.77
C THR A 72 5.87 -13.23 18.51
N SER A 73 7.18 -13.55 18.51
CA SER A 73 7.74 -14.61 19.37
C SER A 73 7.66 -14.24 20.84
#